data_AF-A0A9D9H2H6-F1
#
_entry.id   AF-A0A9D9H2H6-F1
#
_cell.length_a   1.000
_cell.length_b   1.000
_cell.length_c   1.000
_cell.angle_alpha   90.00
_cell.angle_beta   90.00
_cell.angle_gamma   90.00
#
_symmetry.space_group_name_H-M   'P 1'
#
loop_
_entity.id
_entity.type
_entity.pdbx_description
1 polymer ?
#
loop_
_entity_poly.entity_id
_entity_poly.type
_entity_poly.pdbx_seq_one_letter_code
_entity_poly.pdbx_strand_id
1 'polypeptide(L)'
;MADSGETNTYISGTVYFEGILVGLVTFLVIGLFHPLVIKAEYYFGLRSWWAFLLLGLAAAACSIWLTRGVWSIILGVVAFSSFWSIKEVFEQRKRVEKGWFPKNPARK
;
A
#
# COMPACT_ATOMS: atom_id res chain seq x y z
N MET A 1 -13.39 -16.11 49.26
CA MET A 1 -14.11 -15.81 47.99
C MET A 1 -14.10 -14.31 47.73
N ALA A 2 -12.97 -13.79 47.29
CA ALA A 2 -12.82 -12.56 46.51
C ALA A 2 -11.62 -12.88 45.62
N ASP A 3 -11.77 -12.89 44.30
CA ASP A 3 -11.33 -11.71 43.59
C ASP A 3 -12.23 -11.38 42.38
N SER A 4 -13.17 -10.47 42.61
CA SER A 4 -13.87 -9.72 41.55
C SER A 4 -13.06 -8.50 41.06
N GLY A 5 -11.83 -8.30 41.56
CA GLY A 5 -10.86 -7.31 41.10
C GLY A 5 -9.96 -7.81 39.96
N GLU A 6 -9.68 -9.10 39.89
CA GLU A 6 -8.91 -9.70 38.80
C GLU A 6 -9.64 -9.59 37.44
N THR A 7 -10.96 -9.83 37.39
CA THR A 7 -11.77 -9.72 36.16
C THR A 7 -11.90 -8.31 35.60
N ASN A 8 -11.87 -7.28 36.45
CA ASN A 8 -11.85 -5.88 36.00
C ASN A 8 -10.47 -5.43 35.49
N THR A 9 -9.41 -6.19 35.80
CA THR A 9 -8.07 -6.01 35.27
C THR A 9 -7.90 -6.72 33.91
N TYR A 10 -8.59 -7.86 33.70
CA TYR A 10 -8.59 -8.61 32.43
C TYR A 10 -9.39 -7.94 31.29
N ILE A 11 -10.33 -7.05 31.60
CA ILE A 11 -11.11 -6.25 30.63
C ILE A 11 -10.94 -4.75 30.92
N SER A 12 -9.79 -4.31 31.42
CA SER A 12 -9.42 -2.88 31.43
C SER A 12 -9.06 -2.41 30.02
N GLY A 13 -10.07 -2.31 29.15
CA GLY A 13 -10.26 -1.26 28.16
C GLY A 13 -9.06 -0.73 27.36
N THR A 14 -8.18 -1.58 26.81
CA THR A 14 -7.23 -1.10 25.81
C THR A 14 -7.98 -0.79 24.51
N VAL A 15 -8.30 0.48 24.25
CA VAL A 15 -8.77 0.88 22.92
C VAL A 15 -7.60 0.68 21.96
N TYR A 16 -7.69 -0.36 21.11
CA TYR A 16 -6.66 -0.68 20.12
C TYR A 16 -6.73 0.28 18.92
N PHE A 17 -6.27 1.51 19.11
CA PHE A 17 -6.17 2.52 18.05
C PHE A 17 -5.30 2.08 16.87
N GLU A 18 -4.45 1.07 17.06
CA GLU A 18 -3.61 0.49 16.01
C GLU A 18 -4.43 0.01 14.81
N GLY A 19 -5.59 -0.62 15.04
CA GLY A 19 -6.45 -1.10 13.95
C GLY A 19 -7.02 0.04 13.11
N ILE A 20 -7.50 1.11 13.77
CA ILE A 20 -8.03 2.31 13.08
C ILE A 20 -6.89 3.04 12.35
N LEU A 21 -5.72 3.16 12.97
CA LEU A 21 -4.54 3.78 12.38
C LEU A 21 -4.08 3.01 11.14
N VAL A 22 -3.95 1.68 11.22
CA VAL A 22 -3.58 0.83 10.08
C VAL A 22 -4.62 0.94 8.97
N GLY A 23 -5.91 0.92 9.30
CA GLY A 23 -7.00 1.08 8.32
C GLY A 23 -6.93 2.42 7.58
N LEU A 24 -6.75 3.52 8.31
CA LEU A 24 -6.61 4.86 7.74
C LEU A 24 -5.38 4.96 6.84
N VAL A 25 -4.22 4.49 7.32
CA VAL A 25 -2.98 4.50 6.54
C VAL A 25 -3.12 3.64 5.28
N THR A 26 -3.75 2.47 5.39
CA THR A 26 -3.98 1.58 4.25
C THR A 26 -4.86 2.24 3.20
N PHE A 27 -5.95 2.88 3.61
CA PHE A 27 -6.82 3.60 2.70
C PHE A 27 -6.08 4.73 1.98
N LEU A 28 -5.26 5.50 2.70
CA LEU A 28 -4.43 6.54 2.12
C LEU A 28 -3.39 5.98 1.15
N VAL A 29 -2.72 4.88 1.49
CA VAL A 29 -1.76 4.21 0.60
C VAL A 29 -2.44 3.79 -0.70
N ILE A 30 -3.56 3.07 -0.63
CA ILE A 30 -4.30 2.66 -1.83
C ILE A 30 -4.73 3.88 -2.65
N GLY A 31 -5.30 4.89 -1.98
CA GLY A 31 -5.75 6.13 -2.61
C GLY A 31 -4.63 6.91 -3.30
N LEU A 32 -3.41 6.89 -2.76
CA LEU A 32 -2.24 7.56 -3.33
C LEU A 32 -1.61 6.76 -4.48
N PHE A 33 -1.59 5.43 -4.39
CA PHE A 33 -0.98 4.59 -5.42
C PHE A 33 -1.76 4.63 -6.75
N HIS A 34 -3.08 4.81 -6.73
CA HIS A 34 -3.89 4.94 -7.94
C HIS A 34 -3.49 6.13 -8.84
N PRO A 35 -3.50 7.40 -8.38
CA PRO A 35 -2.99 8.53 -9.15
C PRO A 35 -1.51 8.40 -9.51
N LEU A 36 -0.71 7.78 -8.62
CA LEU A 36 0.71 7.58 -8.83
C LEU A 36 0.97 6.66 -10.01
N VAL A 37 0.22 5.56 -10.17
CA VAL A 37 0.28 4.66 -11.34
C VAL A 37 -0.04 5.40 -12.63
N ILE A 38 -1.10 6.20 -12.65
CA ILE A 38 -1.50 6.96 -13.85
C ILE A 38 -0.39 7.94 -14.25
N LYS A 39 0.16 8.69 -13.29
CA LYS A 39 1.28 9.60 -13.56
C LYS A 39 2.55 8.85 -13.98
N ALA A 40 2.85 7.73 -13.33
CA ALA A 40 4.02 6.93 -13.66
C ALA A 40 3.93 6.35 -15.08
N GLU A 41 2.75 5.88 -15.50
CA GLU A 41 2.51 5.49 -16.89
C GLU A 41 2.60 6.71 -17.82
N TYR A 42 2.04 7.86 -17.45
CA TYR A 42 2.07 9.06 -18.28
C TYR A 42 3.49 9.58 -18.55
N TYR A 43 4.39 9.58 -17.55
CA TYR A 43 5.77 10.10 -17.65
C TYR A 43 6.84 9.05 -17.97
N PHE A 44 6.75 7.84 -17.40
CA PHE A 44 7.73 6.76 -17.57
C PHE A 44 7.22 5.56 -18.37
N GLY A 45 5.90 5.39 -18.51
CA GLY A 45 5.29 4.40 -19.40
C GLY A 45 5.38 3.02 -18.77
N LEU A 46 5.45 1.98 -19.59
CA LEU A 46 5.58 0.63 -19.07
C LEU A 46 6.85 0.44 -18.23
N ARG A 47 7.91 1.22 -18.45
CA ARG A 47 9.18 1.12 -17.70
C ARG A 47 9.01 1.42 -16.20
N SER A 48 7.94 2.10 -15.77
CA SER A 48 7.69 2.39 -14.35
C SER A 48 7.48 1.13 -13.50
N TRP A 49 7.13 0.00 -14.12
CA TRP A 49 6.91 -1.27 -13.43
C TRP A 49 8.11 -1.72 -12.58
N TRP A 50 9.34 -1.47 -13.05
CA TRP A 50 10.56 -1.79 -12.30
C TRP A 50 10.67 -0.98 -11.01
N ALA A 51 10.24 0.28 -11.00
CA ALA A 51 10.27 1.11 -9.80
C ALA A 51 9.30 0.56 -8.73
N PHE A 52 8.10 0.16 -9.14
CA PHE A 52 7.13 -0.47 -8.26
C PHE A 52 7.58 -1.85 -7.75
N LEU A 53 8.25 -2.63 -8.60
CA LEU A 53 8.81 -3.92 -8.21
C LEU A 53 9.91 -3.77 -7.15
N LEU A 54 10.86 -2.86 -7.38
CA LEU A 54 11.94 -2.58 -6.43
C LEU A 54 11.40 -2.02 -5.11
N LEU A 55 10.45 -1.08 -5.17
CA LEU A 55 9.80 -0.54 -3.98
C LEU A 55 9.08 -1.64 -3.19
N GLY A 56 8.33 -2.50 -3.89
CA GLY A 56 7.59 -3.59 -3.26
C GLY A 56 8.51 -4.62 -2.61
N LEU A 57 9.60 -5.00 -3.28
CA LEU A 57 10.56 -5.95 -2.74
C LEU A 57 11.31 -5.38 -1.53
N ALA A 58 11.74 -4.12 -1.60
CA ALA A 58 12.38 -3.44 -0.49
C ALA A 58 11.43 -3.32 0.72
N ALA A 59 10.18 -2.92 0.50
CA ALA A 59 9.18 -2.83 1.56
C ALA A 59 8.87 -4.20 2.19
N ALA A 60 8.78 -5.26 1.37
CA ALA A 60 8.58 -6.63 1.85
C ALA A 60 9.77 -7.12 2.71
N ALA A 61 11.00 -6.91 2.24
CA ALA A 61 12.20 -7.28 3.00
C ALA A 61 12.28 -6.52 4.34
N CYS A 62 12.03 -5.21 4.33
CA CYS A 62 11.97 -4.40 5.54
C CYS A 62 10.84 -4.86 6.49
N SER A 63 9.67 -5.22 5.97
CA SER A 63 8.54 -5.72 6.77
C SER A 63 8.92 -6.96 7.58
N ILE A 64 9.69 -7.87 6.99
CA ILE A 64 10.17 -9.09 7.66
C ILE A 64 11.18 -8.75 8.77
N TRP A 65 12.06 -7.76 8.56
CA TRP A 65 13.01 -7.32 9.58
C TRP A 65 12.33 -6.60 10.76
N LEU A 66 11.19 -5.96 10.53
CA LEU A 66 10.35 -5.38 11.58
C LEU A 66 9.48 -6.48 12.21
N THR A 67 10.07 -7.23 13.15
CA THR A 67 9.49 -8.49 13.65
C THR A 67 8.18 -8.31 14.43
N ARG A 68 7.87 -7.11 14.98
CA ARG A 68 6.63 -6.82 15.72
C ARG A 68 6.23 -5.34 15.62
N GLY A 69 4.95 -5.07 15.38
CA GLY A 69 4.33 -3.74 15.49
C GLY A 69 3.66 -3.21 14.21
N VAL A 70 2.88 -2.14 14.36
CA VAL A 70 2.10 -1.46 13.30
C VAL A 70 2.92 -1.16 12.03
N TRP A 71 4.21 -0.86 12.18
CA TRP A 71 5.10 -0.56 11.05
C TRP A 71 5.34 -1.74 10.10
N SER A 72 5.42 -2.97 10.63
CA SER A 72 5.55 -4.17 9.80
C SER A 72 4.33 -4.35 8.90
N ILE A 73 3.14 -4.08 9.46
CA ILE A 73 1.86 -4.14 8.75
C ILE A 73 1.78 -3.06 7.66
N ILE A 74 2.13 -1.80 7.99
CA ILE A 74 2.12 -0.70 7.02
C ILE A 74 3.08 -1.00 5.86
N LEU A 75 4.28 -1.53 6.11
CA LEU A 75 5.21 -1.91 5.05
C LEU A 75 4.68 -3.07 4.21
N GLY A 76 4.02 -4.05 4.82
CA GLY A 76 3.33 -5.11 4.08
C GLY A 76 2.27 -4.55 3.14
N VAL A 77 1.45 -3.60 3.62
CA VAL A 77 0.45 -2.91 2.80
C VAL A 77 1.12 -2.17 1.64
N VAL A 78 2.17 -1.39 1.89
CA VAL A 78 2.92 -0.68 0.84
C VAL A 78 3.52 -1.66 -0.18
N ALA A 79 4.05 -2.80 0.27
CA ALA A 79 4.62 -3.82 -0.61
C ALA A 79 3.56 -4.38 -1.57
N PHE A 80 2.43 -4.84 -1.05
CA PHE A 80 1.35 -5.38 -1.87
C PHE A 80 0.65 -4.32 -2.73
N SER A 81 0.49 -3.09 -2.25
CA SER A 81 0.01 -1.96 -3.08
C SER A 81 0.97 -1.66 -4.24
N SER A 82 2.29 -1.78 -4.01
CA SER A 82 3.29 -1.63 -5.06
C SER A 82 3.21 -2.76 -6.09
N PHE A 83 3.07 -4.02 -5.65
CA PHE A 83 2.90 -5.15 -6.56
C PHE A 83 1.61 -5.06 -7.38
N TRP A 84 0.50 -4.66 -6.76
CA TRP A 84 -0.75 -4.42 -7.49
C TRP A 84 -0.60 -3.32 -8.55
N SER A 85 0.14 -2.26 -8.20
CA SER A 85 0.40 -1.13 -9.10
C SER A 85 1.15 -1.52 -10.37
N ILE A 86 1.95 -2.59 -10.34
CA ILE A 86 2.57 -3.16 -11.55
C ILE A 86 1.49 -3.60 -12.54
N LYS A 87 0.51 -4.40 -12.09
CA LYS A 87 -0.61 -4.84 -12.92
C LYS A 87 -1.41 -3.63 -13.43
N GLU A 88 -1.67 -2.66 -12.57
CA GLU A 88 -2.41 -1.45 -12.92
C GLU A 88 -1.68 -0.62 -13.98
N VAL A 89 -0.34 -0.52 -13.96
CA VAL A 89 0.44 0.15 -15.02
C VAL A 89 0.20 -0.50 -16.39
N PHE A 90 0.24 -1.83 -16.46
CA PHE A 90 -0.02 -2.55 -17.72
C PHE A 90 -1.45 -2.38 -18.20
N GLU A 91 -2.41 -2.37 -17.26
CA GLU A 91 -3.82 -2.16 -17.59
C GLU A 91 -4.08 -0.71 -18.03
N GLN A 92 -3.46 0.26 -17.37
CA GLN A 92 -3.52 1.67 -17.72
C GLN A 92 -2.96 1.91 -19.11
N ARG A 93 -1.87 1.23 -19.49
CA ARG A 93 -1.33 1.29 -20.85
C ARG A 93 -2.36 0.81 -21.89
N LYS A 94 -3.08 -0.27 -21.62
CA LYS A 94 -4.18 -0.73 -22.50
C LYS A 94 -5.32 0.29 -22.56
N ARG A 95 -5.61 1.00 -21.46
CA ARG A 95 -6.62 2.07 -21.44
C ARG A 95 -6.18 3.29 -22.26
N VAL A 96 -4.90 3.65 -22.24
CA VAL A 96 -4.32 4.68 -23.12
C VAL A 96 -4.39 4.25 -24.59
N GLU A 97 -4.08 2.98 -24.90
CA GLU A 97 -4.18 2.43 -26.27
C GLU A 97 -5.62 2.41 -26.81
N LYS A 98 -6.60 2.20 -25.93
CA LYS A 98 -8.03 2.33 -26.24
C LYS A 98 -8.51 3.78 -26.36
N GLY A 99 -7.65 4.77 -26.09
CA GLY A 99 -7.98 6.19 -26.11
C GLY A 99 -8.77 6.70 -24.91
N TRP A 100 -8.92 5.91 -23.84
CA TRP A 100 -9.62 6.34 -22.62
C TRP A 100 -8.82 7.36 -21.80
N PHE A 101 -7.50 7.38 -21.99
CA PHE A 101 -6.60 8.34 -21.34
C PHE A 101 -5.66 8.97 -22.38
N PRO A 102 -5.30 10.25 -22.21
CA PRO A 102 -4.43 10.95 -23.14
C PRO A 102 -3.02 10.33 -23.13
N LYS A 103 -2.57 9.89 -24.30
CA LYS A 103 -1.18 9.48 -24.50
C LYS A 103 -0.28 10.71 -24.41
N ASN A 104 0.80 10.63 -23.65
CA ASN A 104 1.80 11.68 -23.60
C ASN A 104 2.47 11.87 -24.99
N PRO A 105 2.30 13.03 -25.66
CA PRO A 105 2.85 13.26 -27.01
C PRO A 105 4.37 13.42 -27.01
N ALA A 106 4.99 13.74 -25.86
CA ALA A 106 6.44 13.85 -25.73
C ALA A 106 7.14 12.48 -25.67
N ARG A 107 6.38 11.38 -25.58
CA ARG A 107 6.89 10.02 -25.54
C ARG A 107 6.80 9.38 -26.94
N LYS A 108 7.94 9.27 -27.62
CA LYS A 108 8.09 8.47 -28.85
C LYS A 108 7.99 6.97 -28.54
#